data_AF-A0AA43G3Y1-F1
#
_entry.id   AF-A0AA43G3Y1-F1
#
_cell.length_a   1.000
_cell.length_b   1.000
_cell.length_c   1.000
_cell.angle_alpha   90.00
_cell.angle_beta   90.00
_cell.angle_gamma   90.00
#
_symmetry.space_group_name_H-M   'P 1'
#
loop_
_entity.id
_entity.type
_entity.pdbx_description
1 polymer ?
#
loop_
_entity_poly.entity_id
_entity_poly.type
_entity_poly.pdbx_seq_one_letter_code
_entity_poly.pdbx_strand_id
1 'polypeptide(L)' 'EFILLVVFVPLILSFIPDYAEYVQEGFKALEFVPEYYWYIVGAVVIDTFGFRSMVRYLLEFFSFKFRGK' A
#
# COMPACT_ATOMS: atom_id res chain seq x y z
N GLU A 1 -12.31 3.49 -6.41
CA GLU A 1 -12.38 4.86 -5.85
C GLU A 1 -12.24 4.90 -4.32
N PHE A 2 -12.88 4.03 -3.55
CA PHE A 2 -12.79 4.00 -2.08
C PHE A 2 -11.36 3.92 -1.51
N ILE A 3 -10.46 3.16 -2.14
CA ILE A 3 -9.07 3.01 -1.68
C ILE A 3 -8.30 4.32 -1.69
N LEU A 4 -8.59 5.23 -2.62
CA LEU A 4 -7.95 6.55 -2.64
C LEU A 4 -8.28 7.31 -1.35
N LEU A 5 -9.52 7.24 -0.89
CA LEU A 5 -9.92 7.87 0.37
C LEU A 5 -9.19 7.21 1.55
N VAL A 6 -9.12 5.88 1.59
CA VAL A 6 -8.40 5.16 2.66
C VAL A 6 -6.91 5.55 2.72
N VAL A 7 -6.29 5.83 1.56
CA VAL A 7 -4.89 6.26 1.49
C VAL A 7 -4.72 7.74 1.85
N PHE A 8 -5.56 8.63 1.30
CA PHE A 8 -5.34 10.08 1.42
C PHE A 8 -5.97 10.72 2.66
N VAL A 9 -7.07 10.19 3.18
CA VAL A 9 -7.72 10.73 4.39
C VAL A 9 -6.78 10.76 5.60
N PRO A 10 -6.10 9.67 6.00
CA PRO A 10 -5.16 9.73 7.13
C PRO A 10 -3.98 10.68 6.88
N LEU A 11 -3.53 10.82 5.63
CA LEU A 11 -2.48 11.77 5.26
C LEU A 11 -2.91 13.22 5.51
N ILE A 12 -4.14 13.58 5.12
CA ILE A 12 -4.68 14.92 5.34
C ILE A 12 -4.95 15.16 6.82
N LEU A 13 -5.58 14.18 7.50
CA LEU A 13 -5.93 14.30 8.93
C LEU A 13 -4.72 14.42 9.84
N SER A 14 -3.54 13.90 9.43
CA SER A 14 -2.28 14.10 10.16
C SER A 14 -1.90 15.57 10.34
N PHE A 15 -2.40 16.49 9.50
CA PHE A 15 -2.13 17.93 9.59
C PHE A 15 -3.15 18.69 10.45
N ILE A 16 -4.20 18.03 10.94
CA ILE A 16 -5.24 18.65 11.78
C ILE A 16 -5.00 18.20 13.23
N PRO A 17 -4.62 19.10 14.16
CA PRO A 17 -4.21 18.74 15.52
C PRO A 17 -5.21 17.84 16.26
N ASP A 18 -6.50 18.14 16.15
CA ASP A 18 -7.57 17.38 16.81
C ASP A 18 -7.73 15.94 16.29
N TYR A 19 -7.20 15.65 15.10
CA TYR A 19 -7.29 14.33 14.46
C TYR A 19 -5.97 13.57 14.41
N ALA A 20 -4.84 14.25 14.60
CA ALA A 20 -3.51 13.65 14.49
C ALA A 20 -3.30 12.46 15.44
N GLU A 21 -3.83 12.53 16.66
CA GLU A 21 -3.75 11.45 17.64
C GLU A 21 -4.50 10.19 17.15
N TYR A 22 -5.72 10.34 16.63
CA TYR A 22 -6.49 9.21 16.10
C TYR A 22 -5.80 8.56 14.89
N VAL A 23 -5.18 9.36 14.03
CA VAL A 23 -4.41 8.83 12.89
C VAL A 23 -3.20 8.04 13.38
N GLN A 24 -2.48 8.56 14.38
CA GLN A 24 -1.32 7.88 14.97
C GLN A 24 -1.71 6.55 15.62
N GLU A 25 -2.77 6.53 16.43
CA GLU A 25 -3.29 5.31 17.06
C GLU A 25 -3.80 4.31 16.00
N GLY A 26 -4.42 4.79 14.93
CA GLY A 26 -4.80 3.96 13.79
C GLY A 26 -3.61 3.26 13.14
N PHE A 27 -2.51 3.97 12.89
CA PHE A 27 -1.28 3.37 12.35
C PHE A 27 -0.63 2.38 13.32
N LYS A 28 -0.65 2.63 14.63
CA LYS A 28 -0.19 1.64 15.62
C LYS A 28 -1.04 0.37 15.59
N ALA A 29 -2.37 0.50 15.46
CA ALA A 29 -3.24 -0.67 15.35
C ALA A 29 -2.93 -1.53 14.11
N LEU A 30 -2.47 -0.90 13.02
CA LEU A 30 -2.07 -1.58 11.78
C LEU A 30 -0.82 -2.45 11.95
N GLU A 31 0.02 -2.21 12.97
CA GLU A 31 1.20 -3.05 13.26
C GLU A 31 0.82 -4.48 13.69
N PHE A 32 -0.39 -4.66 14.24
CA PHE A 32 -0.89 -5.97 14.66
C PHE A 32 -1.53 -6.76 13.50
N VAL A 33 -1.66 -6.17 12.32
CA VAL A 33 -2.25 -6.84 11.16
C VAL A 33 -1.29 -7.91 10.65
N PRO A 34 -1.74 -9.18 10.52
CA PRO A 34 -0.89 -10.25 10.02
C PRO A 34 -0.33 -9.98 8.63
N GLU A 35 0.92 -10.40 8.40
CA GLU A 35 1.64 -10.17 7.15
C GLU A 35 0.89 -10.70 5.91
N TYR A 36 0.26 -11.88 6.00
CA TYR A 36 -0.46 -12.46 4.87
C TYR A 36 -1.61 -11.56 4.36
N TYR A 37 -2.22 -10.79 5.26
CA TYR A 37 -3.31 -9.88 4.93
C TYR A 37 -2.78 -8.67 4.15
N TRP A 38 -1.58 -8.18 4.48
CA TRP A 38 -0.93 -7.10 3.76
C TRP A 38 -0.65 -7.44 2.29
N TYR A 39 -0.37 -8.71 1.96
CA TYR A 39 -0.22 -9.14 0.57
C TYR A 39 -1.52 -8.97 -0.22
N ILE A 40 -2.67 -9.28 0.39
CA ILE A 40 -3.99 -9.11 -0.23
C ILE A 40 -4.27 -7.61 -0.44
N VAL A 41 -4.06 -6.79 0.60
CA VAL A 41 -4.23 -5.34 0.53
C VAL A 41 -3.36 -4.73 -0.57
N GLY A 42 -2.08 -5.11 -0.63
CA GLY A 42 -1.15 -4.67 -1.66
C GLY A 42 -1.61 -5.04 -3.07
N ALA A 43 -2.11 -6.27 -3.28
CA ALA A 43 -2.64 -6.70 -4.57
C ALA A 43 -3.84 -5.86 -5.02
N VAL A 44 -4.77 -5.55 -4.10
CA VAL A 44 -5.95 -4.71 -4.39
C VAL A 44 -5.52 -3.28 -4.72
N VAL A 45 -4.52 -2.72 -4.02
CA VAL A 45 -3.95 -1.41 -4.32
C VAL A 45 -3.33 -1.40 -5.73
N ILE A 46 -2.48 -2.38 -6.06
CA ILE A 46 -1.86 -2.50 -7.38
C ILE A 46 -2.90 -2.53 -8.50
N ASP A 47 -3.98 -3.28 -8.29
CA ASP A 47 -5.08 -3.39 -9.26
C ASP A 47 -5.85 -2.07 -9.40
N THR A 48 -6.18 -1.43 -8.28
CA THR A 48 -7.00 -0.21 -8.24
C THR A 48 -6.27 1.00 -8.83
N PHE A 49 -4.96 1.11 -8.61
CA PHE A 49 -4.14 2.21 -9.14
C PHE A 49 -3.60 1.94 -10.57
N GLY A 50 -3.94 0.79 -11.17
CA GLY A 50 -3.49 0.46 -12.51
C GLY A 50 -2.00 0.13 -12.63
N PHE A 51 -1.34 -0.21 -11.52
CA PHE A 51 0.10 -0.58 -11.50
C PHE A 51 0.39 -1.97 -12.06
N ARG A 52 -0.62 -2.71 -12.51
CA ARG A 52 -0.49 -4.07 -13.05
C ARG A 52 0.62 -4.20 -14.11
N SER A 53 0.69 -3.26 -15.06
CA SER A 53 1.71 -3.27 -16.13
C SER A 53 3.12 -2.99 -15.59
N MET A 54 3.26 -2.11 -14.60
CA MET A 54 4.54 -1.82 -13.96
C MET A 54 5.05 -3.04 -13.19
N VAL A 55 4.16 -3.71 -12.44
CA VAL A 55 4.51 -4.94 -11.72
C VAL A 55 4.96 -6.03 -12.68
N ARG A 56 4.25 -6.22 -13.80
CA ARG A 56 4.66 -7.15 -14.85
C ARG A 56 6.06 -6.84 -15.38
N TYR A 57 6.33 -5.57 -15.71
CA TYR A 57 7.64 -5.15 -16.21
C TYR A 57 8.77 -5.41 -15.19
N LEU A 58 8.53 -5.13 -13.91
CA LEU A 58 9.49 -5.43 -12.85
C LEU A 58 9.78 -6.92 -12.77
N LEU A 59 8.75 -7.77 -12.80
CA LEU A 59 8.92 -9.23 -12.78
C LEU A 59 9.71 -9.74 -13.99
N GLU A 60 9.43 -9.22 -15.19
CA GLU A 60 10.17 -9.54 -16.42
C GLU A 60 11.65 -9.11 -16.31
N PHE A 61 11.92 -7.91 -15.79
CA PHE A 61 13.27 -7.40 -15.56
C PHE A 61 14.06 -8.26 -14.57
N PHE A 62 13.45 -8.63 -13.44
CA PHE A 62 14.09 -9.51 -12.46
C PHE A 62 14.32 -10.91 -13.01
N SER A 63 13.36 -11.47 -13.75
CA SER A 63 13.52 -12.77 -14.42
C SER A 63 14.71 -12.77 -15.38
N PHE A 64 14.87 -11.72 -16.19
CA PHE A 64 16.02 -11.57 -17.08
C PHE A 64 17.34 -11.50 -16.32
N LYS A 65 17.40 -10.74 -15.22
CA LYS A 65 18.60 -10.62 -14.37
C LYS A 65 19.04 -11.96 -13.77
N PHE A 66 18.10 -12.82 -13.39
CA PHE A 66 18.41 -14.15 -12.86
C PHE A 66 18.80 -15.16 -13.92
N ARG A 67 18.32 -14.98 -15.16
CA ARG A 67 18.57 -15.89 -16.29
C ARG A 67 19.89 -15.60 -17.04
N GLY A 68 20.54 -14.47 -16.74
CA GLY A 68 21.87 -14.09 -17.24
C GLY A 68 23.04 -14.49 -16.34
N LYS A 69 22.78 -15.25 -15.26
CA LYS A 69 23.78 -16.00 -14.50
C LYS A 69 23.56 -17.50 -14.74
#